data_AF-A0A5D2XTE4-F1
#
_entry.id   AF-A0A5D2XTE4-F1
#
_cell.length_a   1.000
_cell.length_b   1.000
_cell.length_c   1.000
_cell.angle_alpha   90.00
_cell.angle_beta   90.00
_cell.angle_gamma   90.00
#
_symmetry.space_group_name_H-M   'P 1'
#
loop_
_entity.id
_entity.type
_entity.pdbx_description
1 polymer ?
#
loop_
_entity_poly.entity_id
_entity_poly.type
_entity_poly.pdbx_seq_one_letter_code
_entity_poly.pdbx_strand_id
1 'polypeptide(L)'
;MPRGKPCPEVVAQRGSGDNGILVIFSNSDSNDGVVRLSSDINIEFIFLRPKFCLTTTTVWKVDDYDHSAGKWWVITDGVKGNSGANTLTSWFRIEKAGTLDYTHLSTAP
;
A
#
# COMPACT_ATOMS: atom_id res chain seq x y z
N MET A 1 -4.50 5.13 14.82
CA MET A 1 -3.99 6.13 13.87
C MET A 1 -2.85 6.86 14.54
N PRO A 2 -1.72 7.08 13.85
CA PRO A 2 -0.63 7.90 14.36
C PRO A 2 -1.22 9.24 14.82
N ARG A 3 -1.16 9.52 16.12
CA ARG A 3 -1.81 10.70 16.68
C ARG A 3 -1.00 11.94 16.30
N GLY A 4 -1.65 12.91 15.64
CA GLY A 4 -1.14 14.28 15.50
C GLY A 4 -0.52 14.66 14.16
N LYS A 5 -0.45 13.77 13.16
CA LYS A 5 -0.07 14.15 11.78
C LYS A 5 -1.21 13.85 10.80
N PRO A 6 -1.72 14.85 10.06
CA PRO A 6 -2.77 14.62 9.07
C PRO A 6 -2.26 13.88 7.84
N CYS A 7 -0.94 13.91 7.61
CA CYS A 7 -0.26 13.16 6.57
C CYS A 7 1.09 12.60 7.06
N PRO A 8 1.52 11.43 6.55
CA PRO A 8 0.82 10.59 5.57
C PRO A 8 -0.47 9.93 6.12
N GLU A 9 -1.44 9.70 5.23
CA GLU A 9 -2.75 9.13 5.59
C GLU A 9 -2.65 7.62 5.81
N VAL A 10 -3.36 7.10 6.81
CA VAL A 10 -3.47 5.65 7.08
C VAL A 10 -4.45 5.01 6.10
N VAL A 11 -4.07 3.86 5.55
CA VAL A 11 -4.95 3.03 4.72
C VAL A 11 -5.93 2.27 5.61
N ALA A 12 -7.22 2.37 5.31
CA ALA A 12 -8.28 1.72 6.08
C ALA A 12 -9.30 1.03 5.18
N GLN A 13 -9.81 -0.12 5.64
CA GLN A 13 -10.93 -0.80 5.01
C GLN A 13 -12.24 -0.11 5.38
N ARG A 14 -13.10 0.15 4.39
CA ARG A 14 -14.44 0.69 4.62
C ARG A 14 -15.44 -0.43 4.91
N GLY A 15 -16.57 -0.07 5.50
CA GLY A 15 -17.64 -1.02 5.81
C GLY A 15 -18.28 -1.62 4.55
N SER A 16 -19.07 -2.68 4.74
CA SER A 16 -19.82 -3.33 3.66
C SER A 16 -20.70 -2.34 2.89
N GLY A 17 -20.67 -2.42 1.56
CA GLY A 17 -21.44 -1.55 0.66
C GLY A 17 -20.71 -0.31 0.15
N ASP A 18 -19.46 -0.09 0.57
CA ASP A 18 -18.61 0.99 0.09
C ASP A 18 -17.34 0.44 -0.57
N ASN A 19 -17.19 0.70 -1.87
CA ASN A 19 -16.07 0.19 -2.67
C ASN A 19 -14.75 0.95 -2.42
N GLY A 20 -14.76 1.98 -1.58
CA GLY A 20 -13.58 2.77 -1.26
C GLY A 20 -13.03 3.55 -2.44
N ILE A 21 -11.71 3.72 -2.44
CA ILE A 21 -10.99 4.51 -3.43
C ILE A 21 -10.31 3.55 -4.42
N LEU A 22 -10.44 3.86 -5.71
CA LEU A 22 -9.77 3.13 -6.78
C LEU A 22 -8.24 3.12 -6.57
N VAL A 23 -7.63 1.97 -6.82
CA VAL A 23 -6.19 1.76 -6.76
C VAL A 23 -5.61 1.30 -8.10
N ILE A 24 -4.34 1.60 -8.32
CA ILE A 24 -3.53 1.04 -9.41
C ILE A 24 -2.51 0.09 -8.79
N PHE A 25 -2.36 -1.08 -9.43
CA PHE A 25 -1.28 -2.02 -9.16
C PHE A 25 -0.20 -1.85 -10.22
N SER A 26 1.06 -1.73 -9.81
CA SER A 26 2.20 -1.60 -10.72
C SER A 26 3.26 -2.64 -10.37
N ASN A 27 3.67 -3.44 -11.35
CA ASN A 27 4.70 -4.45 -11.20
C ASN A 27 6.07 -3.82 -10.91
N SER A 28 6.92 -4.56 -10.20
CA SER A 28 8.33 -4.22 -10.01
C SER A 28 9.11 -4.21 -11.33
N ASP A 29 8.79 -5.13 -12.25
CA ASP A 29 9.20 -5.06 -13.64
C ASP A 29 8.24 -4.17 -14.43
N SER A 30 8.68 -2.97 -14.79
CA SER A 30 7.89 -2.02 -15.57
C SER A 30 7.59 -2.49 -17.00
N ASN A 31 8.26 -3.54 -17.48
CA ASN A 31 8.01 -4.13 -18.79
C ASN A 31 6.94 -5.24 -18.75
N ASP A 32 6.58 -5.74 -17.56
CA ASP A 32 5.50 -6.73 -17.43
C ASP A 32 4.15 -6.01 -17.33
N GLY A 33 3.34 -6.14 -18.38
CA GLY A 33 1.99 -5.58 -18.44
C GLY A 33 0.93 -6.35 -17.65
N VAL A 34 1.29 -7.46 -17.00
CA VAL A 34 0.35 -8.32 -16.26
C VAL A 34 0.74 -8.41 -14.79
N VAL A 35 -0.14 -7.98 -13.89
CA VAL A 35 0.04 -8.21 -12.45
C VAL A 35 -0.28 -9.66 -12.12
N ARG A 36 0.69 -10.37 -11.52
CA ARG A 36 0.57 -11.79 -11.18
C ARG A 36 0.43 -11.99 -9.68
N LEU A 37 0.01 -13.18 -9.27
CA LEU A 37 0.09 -13.57 -7.87
C LEU A 37 1.56 -13.70 -7.45
N SER A 38 1.84 -13.38 -6.20
CA SER A 38 3.15 -13.52 -5.57
C SER A 38 4.29 -12.71 -6.22
N SER A 39 3.96 -11.76 -7.10
CA SER A 39 4.92 -10.78 -7.64
C SER A 39 4.92 -9.50 -6.82
N ASP A 40 6.08 -8.88 -6.67
CA ASP A 40 6.23 -7.60 -5.97
C ASP A 40 5.56 -6.48 -6.77
N ILE A 41 4.64 -5.78 -6.12
CA ILE A 41 3.90 -4.67 -6.71
C ILE A 41 3.87 -3.46 -5.79
N ASN A 42 3.79 -2.27 -6.38
CA ASN A 42 3.34 -1.07 -5.69
C ASN A 42 1.81 -0.93 -5.83
N ILE A 43 1.19 -0.33 -4.83
CA ILE A 43 -0.24 -0.02 -4.79
C ILE A 43 -0.38 1.49 -4.58
N GLU A 44 -1.20 2.17 -5.37
CA GLU A 44 -1.43 3.61 -5.21
C GLU A 44 -2.90 3.99 -5.41
N PHE A 45 -3.39 4.98 -4.65
CA PHE A 45 -4.72 5.54 -4.87
C PHE A 45 -4.75 6.51 -6.06
N ILE A 46 -5.84 6.48 -6.84
CA ILE A 46 -6.07 7.36 -8.01
C ILE A 46 -6.63 8.75 -7.61
N PHE A 47 -7.00 8.96 -6.35
CA PHE A 47 -7.75 10.17 -5.93
C PHE A 47 -6.88 11.42 -5.72
N LEU A 48 -7.51 12.59 -5.89
CA LEU A 48 -6.93 13.90 -5.61
C LEU A 48 -6.65 14.07 -4.12
N ARG A 49 -5.38 14.24 -3.78
CA ARG A 49 -5.00 14.38 -2.38
C ARG A 49 -5.36 15.73 -1.79
N PRO A 50 -5.56 15.80 -0.47
CA PRO A 50 -5.78 17.07 0.20
C PRO A 50 -4.62 18.03 -0.09
N LYS A 51 -4.93 19.32 -0.34
CA LYS A 51 -3.91 20.34 -0.64
C LYS A 51 -2.81 20.47 0.42
N PHE A 52 -3.11 20.13 1.67
CA PHE A 52 -2.13 20.16 2.76
C PHE A 52 -1.19 18.95 2.77
N CYS A 53 -1.40 17.96 1.90
CA CYS A 53 -0.58 16.76 1.78
C CYS A 53 0.20 16.68 0.48
N LEU A 54 0.37 17.79 -0.26
CA LEU A 54 0.98 17.76 -1.59
C LEU A 54 2.40 17.19 -1.64
N THR A 55 3.10 17.14 -0.50
CA THR A 55 4.50 16.68 -0.41
C THR A 55 4.67 15.16 -0.28
N THR A 56 3.63 14.42 0.10
CA THR A 56 3.73 12.96 0.25
C THR A 56 3.44 12.23 -1.09
N THR A 57 3.25 10.92 -1.12
CA THR A 57 2.73 10.20 -2.32
C THR A 57 1.48 9.36 -2.00
N THR A 58 0.64 9.00 -2.97
CA THR A 58 -0.50 8.07 -2.75
C THR A 58 -0.09 6.60 -2.71
N VAL A 59 1.20 6.31 -2.90
CA VAL A 59 1.75 4.96 -2.91
C VAL A 59 1.71 4.41 -1.49
N TRP A 60 1.30 3.17 -1.34
CA TRP A 60 1.23 2.50 -0.05
C TRP A 60 2.63 2.12 0.43
N LYS A 61 2.85 2.19 1.73
CA LYS A 61 3.99 1.58 2.43
C LYS A 61 3.60 1.09 3.80
N VAL A 62 4.40 0.19 4.35
CA VAL A 62 4.38 -0.12 5.78
C VAL A 62 5.18 0.96 6.52
N ASP A 63 4.55 1.62 7.49
CA ASP A 63 5.18 2.62 8.36
C ASP A 63 6.05 1.97 9.44
N ASP A 64 6.81 2.78 10.17
CA ASP A 64 7.51 2.32 11.37
C ASP A 64 6.52 1.76 12.43
N TYR A 65 7.02 0.88 13.30
CA TYR A 65 6.20 0.27 14.35
C TYR A 65 5.63 1.31 15.32
N ASP A 66 4.30 1.40 15.39
CA ASP A 66 3.63 2.26 16.35
C ASP A 66 3.53 1.55 17.69
N HIS A 67 4.50 1.82 18.58
CA HIS A 67 4.54 1.29 19.94
C HIS A 67 3.27 1.61 20.75
N SER A 68 2.59 2.72 20.47
CA SER A 68 1.37 3.11 21.20
C SER A 68 0.14 2.29 20.79
N ALA A 69 0.13 1.79 19.56
CA ALA A 69 -0.95 0.99 19.01
C ALA A 69 -0.61 -0.50 18.88
N GLY A 70 0.65 -0.87 19.12
CA GLY A 70 1.15 -2.24 19.09
C GLY A 70 1.16 -2.87 17.69
N LYS A 71 1.30 -2.07 16.62
CA LYS A 71 1.19 -2.58 15.23
C LYS A 71 1.98 -1.77 14.22
N TRP A 72 2.24 -2.41 13.08
CA TRP A 72 2.71 -1.78 11.85
C TRP A 72 1.50 -1.28 11.05
N TRP A 73 1.49 -0.01 10.65
CA TRP A 73 0.41 0.57 9.86
C TRP A 73 0.75 0.51 8.38
N VAL A 74 -0.26 0.34 7.53
CA VAL A 74 -0.14 0.69 6.11
C VAL A 74 -0.56 2.14 5.96
N ILE A 75 0.33 2.94 5.40
CA ILE A 75 0.13 4.38 5.17
C ILE A 75 0.39 4.68 3.69
N THR A 76 -0.02 5.87 3.28
CA THR A 76 0.46 6.49 2.04
C THR A 76 1.91 6.99 2.21
N ASP A 77 2.51 7.63 1.21
CA ASP A 77 3.90 8.11 1.22
C ASP A 77 4.98 7.06 0.94
N GLY A 78 4.62 5.99 0.24
CA GLY A 78 5.56 5.06 -0.36
C GLY A 78 6.31 5.63 -1.56
N VAL A 79 7.27 4.88 -2.07
CA VAL A 79 7.99 5.22 -3.30
C VAL A 79 7.65 4.18 -4.35
N LYS A 80 7.24 4.64 -5.54
CA LYS A 80 6.96 3.78 -6.69
C LYS A 80 8.26 3.42 -7.40
N GLY A 81 8.43 2.15 -7.75
CA GLY A 81 9.60 1.65 -8.47
C GLY A 81 10.88 1.68 -7.64
N ASN A 82 12.03 1.75 -8.33
CA ASN A 82 13.37 1.71 -7.72
C ASN A 82 13.53 0.54 -6.76
N SER A 83 13.35 -0.68 -7.26
CA SER A 83 13.47 -1.90 -6.46
C SER A 83 14.85 -1.96 -5.77
N GLY A 84 14.83 -2.06 -4.44
CA GLY A 84 16.02 -2.07 -3.62
C GLY A 84 15.72 -1.78 -2.15
N ALA A 85 16.76 -1.81 -1.30
CA ALA A 85 16.61 -1.68 0.16
C ALA A 85 15.86 -0.41 0.60
N ASN A 86 15.96 0.68 -0.15
CA ASN A 86 15.35 1.97 0.17
C ASN A 86 13.82 2.02 -0.09
N THR A 87 13.27 1.05 -0.84
CA THR A 87 11.84 1.02 -1.21
C THR A 87 11.13 -0.22 -0.68
N LEU A 88 11.83 -1.05 0.11
CA LEU A 88 11.35 -2.35 0.61
C LEU A 88 9.95 -2.27 1.22
N THR A 89 9.69 -1.23 2.02
CA THR A 89 8.42 -1.04 2.71
C THR A 89 7.25 -0.68 1.79
N SER A 90 7.51 -0.34 0.52
CA SER A 90 6.50 0.04 -0.48
C SER A 90 6.09 -1.12 -1.40
N TRP A 91 6.65 -2.32 -1.18
CA TRP A 91 6.37 -3.50 -1.99
C TRP A 91 5.41 -4.46 -1.28
N PHE A 92 4.37 -4.85 -2.01
CA PHE A 92 3.34 -5.78 -1.56
C PHE A 92 3.23 -6.95 -2.53
N ARG A 93 2.58 -8.02 -2.10
CA ARG A 93 2.18 -9.13 -2.96
C ARG A 93 0.71 -9.44 -2.77
N ILE A 94 0.09 -9.87 -3.86
CA ILE A 94 -1.26 -10.40 -3.87
C ILE A 94 -1.13 -11.92 -3.80
N GLU A 95 -1.64 -12.51 -2.73
CA GLU A 95 -1.44 -13.93 -2.41
C GLU A 95 -2.77 -14.65 -2.26
N LYS A 96 -2.81 -15.90 -2.73
CA LYS A 96 -3.97 -16.78 -2.53
C LYS A 96 -4.01 -17.26 -1.08
N ALA A 97 -5.09 -16.96 -0.37
CA ALA A 97 -5.40 -17.44 0.96
C ALA A 97 -6.15 -18.78 0.89
N GLY A 98 -5.41 -19.88 1.01
CA GLY A 98 -5.96 -21.24 1.15
C GLY A 98 -6.64 -21.80 -0.10
N THR A 99 -7.41 -22.87 0.09
CA THR A 99 -8.11 -23.62 -0.97
C THR A 99 -9.42 -22.97 -1.43
N LEU A 100 -9.90 -21.92 -0.78
CA LEU A 100 -11.19 -21.28 -1.02
C LEU A 100 -11.12 -20.00 -1.89
N ASP A 101 -10.02 -19.80 -2.63
CA ASP A 101 -9.84 -18.71 -3.60
C ASP A 101 -9.95 -17.28 -3.03
N TYR A 102 -9.79 -17.09 -1.71
CA TYR A 102 -9.64 -15.75 -1.15
C TYR A 102 -8.26 -15.19 -1.48
N THR A 103 -8.14 -13.87 -1.62
CA THR A 103 -6.88 -13.22 -1.93
C THR A 103 -6.56 -12.20 -0.83
N HIS A 104 -5.33 -12.18 -0.35
CA HIS A 104 -4.87 -11.23 0.67
C HIS A 104 -3.60 -10.50 0.20
N LEU A 105 -3.37 -9.33 0.81
CA LEU A 105 -2.14 -8.56 0.63
C LEU A 105 -1.13 -8.95 1.69
N SER A 106 0.09 -9.27 1.27
CA SER A 106 1.24 -9.47 2.12
C SER A 106 2.34 -8.46 1.78
N THR A 107 3.28 -8.26 2.69
CA THR A 107 4.49 -7.47 2.42
C THR A 107 5.48 -8.32 1.63
N ALA A 108 6.16 -7.72 0.66
CA ALA A 108 7.30 -8.37 0.02
C ALA A 108 8.42 -8.64 1.06
N PRO A 109 9.21 -9.71 0.88
CA PRO A 109 10.39 -9.99 1.72
C PRO A 109 11.49 -8.95 1.52
#